data_AF-A0A0K1F2D1-F1
#
_entry.id   AF-A0A0K1F2D1-F1
#
_cell.length_a   1.000
_cell.length_b   1.000
_cell.length_c   1.000
_cell.angle_alpha   90.00
_cell.angle_beta   90.00
_cell.angle_gamma   90.00
#
_symmetry.space_group_name_H-M   'P 1'
#
loop_
_entity.id
_entity.type
_entity.pdbx_description
1 polymer ?
#
loop_
_entity_poly.entity_id
_entity_poly.type
_entity_poly.pdbx_seq_one_letter_code
_entity_poly.pdbx_strand_id
1 'polypeptide(L)' 'MQTLKRAREERGVKQRAVAEYLGVSRQTYCRYEGQQEKMTIEQAKAVCRFLHCDIADIFLPENVS' A
#
# COMPACT_ATOMS: atom_id res chain seq x y z
N MET A 1 -9.65 0.27 -10.18
CA MET A 1 -8.43 -0.06 -9.40
C MET A 1 -8.12 1.05 -8.39
N GLN A 2 -8.12 0.74 -7.09
CA GLN A 2 -7.70 1.66 -6.03
C GLN A 2 -6.17 1.69 -5.97
N THR A 3 -5.56 2.85 -5.72
CA THR A 3 -4.09 2.92 -5.52
C THR A 3 -3.76 2.88 -4.04
N LEU A 4 -2.53 2.48 -3.71
CA LEU A 4 -2.03 2.47 -2.33
C LEU A 4 -2.13 3.86 -1.68
N LYS A 5 -1.82 4.91 -2.44
CA LYS A 5 -1.97 6.30 -2.01
C LYS A 5 -3.41 6.63 -1.64
N ARG A 6 -4.35 6.29 -2.51
CA ARG A 6 -5.78 6.57 -2.31
C ARG A 6 -6.32 5.81 -1.09
N ALA A 7 -6.00 4.52 -0.97
CA ALA A 7 -6.40 3.70 0.17
C ALA A 7 -5.87 4.26 1.50
N ARG A 8 -4.64 4.79 1.51
CA ARG A 8 -4.05 5.47 2.67
C ARG A 8 -4.78 6.78 3.00
N GLU A 9 -5.02 7.63 2.00
CA GLU A 9 -5.62 8.96 2.18
C GLU A 9 -7.08 8.88 2.64
N GLU A 10 -7.86 7.93 2.11
CA GLU A 10 -9.24 7.67 2.55
C GLU A 10 -9.33 7.28 4.04
N ARG A 11 -8.23 6.82 4.63
CA ARG A 11 -8.13 6.45 6.05
C ARG A 11 -7.49 7.53 6.92
N GLY A 12 -7.16 8.69 6.35
CA GLY A 12 -6.49 9.77 7.06
C GLY A 12 -5.08 9.42 7.53
N VAL A 13 -4.46 8.38 6.95
CA VAL A 13 -3.15 7.88 7.38
C VAL A 13 -2.02 8.66 6.71
N LYS A 14 -1.00 9.03 7.50
CA LYS A 14 0.20 9.70 6.97
C LYS A 14 1.18 8.68 6.39
N GLN A 15 1.91 9.05 5.33
CA GLN A 15 2.98 8.22 4.74
C GLN A 15 3.99 7.72 5.79
N ARG A 16 4.33 8.57 6.76
CA ARG A 16 5.27 8.23 7.84
C ARG A 16 4.77 7.09 8.72
N ALA A 17 3.48 7.02 9.02
CA ALA A 17 2.90 5.95 9.84
C ALA A 17 2.99 4.59 9.15
N VAL A 18 2.72 4.55 7.83
CA VAL A 18 2.87 3.31 7.05
C VAL A 18 4.33 2.89 6.94
N ALA A 19 5.23 3.86 6.72
CA ALA A 19 6.67 3.59 6.63
C ALA A 19 7.22 3.01 7.94
N GLU A 20 6.83 3.58 9.09
CA GLU A 20 7.17 3.08 10.43
C GLU A 20 6.62 1.67 10.64
N TYR A 21 5.37 1.41 10.27
CA TYR A 21 4.76 0.07 10.36
C TYR A 21 5.49 -0.98 9.50
N LEU A 22 5.92 -0.60 8.29
CA LEU A 22 6.64 -1.49 7.38
C LEU A 22 8.15 -1.60 7.70
N GLY A 23 8.67 -0.82 8.63
CA GLY A 23 10.11 -0.77 8.94
C GLY A 23 10.96 -0.19 7.81
N VAL A 24 10.42 0.74 7.01
CA VAL A 24 11.12 1.38 5.88
C VAL A 24 11.19 2.90 6.03
N SER A 25 12.01 3.56 5.21
CA SER A 25 12.04 5.02 5.19
C SER A 25 10.75 5.60 4.59
N ARG A 26 10.37 6.82 5.00
CA ARG A 26 9.24 7.55 4.39
C ARG A 26 9.43 7.79 2.89
N GLN A 27 10.67 7.95 2.42
CA GLN A 27 10.99 8.05 0.99
C GLN A 27 10.73 6.73 0.26
N THR A 28 11.12 5.60 0.85
CA THR A 28 10.84 4.26 0.33
C THR A 28 9.34 4.03 0.20
N TYR A 29 8.56 4.35 1.23
CA TYR A 29 7.10 4.22 1.16
C TYR A 29 6.48 5.17 0.10
N CYS A 30 6.96 6.41 0.01
CA CYS A 30 6.51 7.34 -1.03
C CYS A 30 6.77 6.81 -2.44
N ARG A 31 7.88 6.08 -2.64
CA ARG A 31 8.17 5.40 -3.90
C ARG A 31 7.17 4.27 -4.18
N TYR A 32 6.83 3.46 -3.17
CA TYR A 32 5.85 2.39 -3.31
C TYR A 32 4.47 2.89 -3.76
N GLU A 33 4.04 4.07 -3.32
CA GLU A 33 2.77 4.65 -3.77
C GLU A 33 2.70 4.94 -5.27
N GLY A 34 3.85 5.15 -5.94
CA GLY A 34 3.93 5.32 -7.39
C GLY A 34 4.50 4.11 -8.13
N GLN A 35 5.03 3.12 -7.42
CA GLN A 35 5.75 1.93 -7.94
C GLN A 35 5.40 0.73 -7.06
N GLN A 36 4.11 0.38 -7.03
CA GLN A 36 3.56 -0.66 -6.16
C GLN A 36 4.18 -2.05 -6.42
N GLU A 37 4.64 -2.29 -7.65
CA GLU A 37 5.33 -3.52 -8.07
C GLU A 37 6.69 -3.74 -7.38
N LYS A 38 7.21 -2.73 -6.68
CA LYS A 38 8.47 -2.82 -5.93
C LYS A 38 8.31 -3.28 -4.50
N MET A 39 7.07 -3.42 -4.03
CA MET A 39 6.80 -4.02 -2.73
C MET A 39 6.95 -5.53 -2.82
N THR A 40 7.53 -6.16 -1.81
CA THR A 40 7.42 -7.63 -1.69
C THR A 40 5.97 -8.01 -1.38
N ILE A 41 5.62 -9.27 -1.60
CA ILE A 41 4.28 -9.78 -1.27
C ILE A 41 4.00 -9.62 0.23
N GLU A 42 4.99 -9.81 1.09
CA GLU A 42 4.88 -9.62 2.54
C GLU A 42 4.58 -8.17 2.89
N GLN A 43 5.26 -7.21 2.24
CA GLN A 43 5.02 -5.79 2.44
C GLN A 43 3.63 -5.37 1.93
N ALA A 44 3.20 -5.89 0.78
CA ALA A 44 1.87 -5.66 0.23
C ALA A 44 0.78 -6.16 1.20
N LYS A 45 0.92 -7.41 1.69
CA LYS A 45 0.01 -7.97 2.70
C LYS A 45 0.03 -7.15 4.00
N ALA A 46 1.20 -6.71 4.45
CA ALA A 46 1.35 -5.92 5.67
C ALA A 46 0.66 -4.56 5.55
N VAL A 47 0.88 -3.83 4.46
CA VAL A 47 0.24 -2.53 4.26
C VAL A 47 -1.27 -2.65 4.11
N CYS A 48 -1.77 -3.68 3.43
CA CYS A 48 -3.22 -3.92 3.32
C CYS A 48 -3.86 -4.21 4.69
N ARG A 49 -3.19 -4.99 5.55
CA ARG A 49 -3.63 -5.20 6.94
C ARG A 49 -3.66 -3.90 7.74
N PHE A 50 -2.60 -3.09 7.66
CA PHE A 50 -2.50 -1.81 8.36
C PHE A 50 -3.55 -0.81 7.88
N LEU A 51 -3.79 -0.78 6.58
CA LEU A 51 -4.79 0.05 5.95
C LEU A 51 -6.15 -0.64 5.88
N HIS A 52 -6.43 -1.74 6.59
CA HIS A 52 -7.76 -2.38 6.57
C HIS A 52 -8.43 -2.44 5.18
N CYS A 53 -7.71 -2.90 4.16
CA CYS A 53 -8.21 -3.05 2.78
C CYS A 53 -7.84 -4.42 2.23
N ASP A 54 -8.51 -4.86 1.16
CA ASP A 54 -8.13 -6.08 0.48
C ASP A 54 -6.86 -5.85 -0.35
N ILE A 55 -6.05 -6.89 -0.52
CA ILE A 55 -4.92 -6.87 -1.43
C ILE A 55 -5.39 -6.83 -2.88
N ALA A 56 -6.54 -7.43 -3.18
CA ALA A 56 -7.16 -7.41 -4.49
C ALA A 56 -7.54 -6.00 -4.94
N ASP A 57 -8.00 -5.15 -4.02
CA ASP A 57 -8.42 -3.77 -4.32
C ASP A 57 -7.28 -2.90 -4.87
N ILE A 58 -6.03 -3.22 -4.47
CA ILE A 58 -4.84 -2.40 -4.72
C ILE A 58 -3.86 -3.05 -5.71
N PHE A 59 -3.65 -4.36 -5.62
CA PHE A 59 -2.55 -5.05 -6.29
C PHE A 59 -2.99 -6.04 -7.37
N LEU A 60 -4.30 -6.31 -7.52
CA LEU A 60 -4.81 -7.18 -8.57
C LEU A 60 -5.60 -6.37 -9.61
N PRO A 61 -5.50 -6.72 -10.91
CA PRO A 61 -6.35 -6.11 -11.93
C PRO A 61 -7.81 -6.52 -11.71
N GLU A 62 -8.75 -5.60 -11.95
CA GLU A 62 -10.20 -5.81 -11.77
C GLU A 62 -10.81 -6.87 -12.71
N ASN A 63 -10.02 -7.48 -13.62
CA ASN A 63 -10.48 -8.52 -14.53
C ASN A 63 -9.52 -9.71 -14.52
N VAL A 64 -9.84 -10.71 -13.70
CA VAL A 64 -9.47 -12.10 -13.98
C VAL A 64 -10.79 -12.87 -14.06
N SER A 65 -11.43 -12.77 -15.23
CA SER A 65 -12.56 -13.61 -15.63
C SER A 65 -12.06 -14.79 -16.45
#